data_AF-A0A355DLS5-F1
#
_entry.id   AF-A0A355DLS5-F1
#
_cell.length_a   1.000
_cell.length_b   1.000
_cell.length_c   1.000
_cell.angle_alpha   90.00
_cell.angle_beta   90.00
_cell.angle_gamma   90.00
#
_symmetry.space_group_name_H-M   'P 1'
#
loop_
_entity.id
_entity.type
_entity.pdbx_description
1 polymer ?
#
loop_
_entity_poly.entity_id
_entity_poly.type
_entity_poly.pdbx_seq_one_letter_code
_entity_poly.pdbx_strand_id
1 'polypeptide(L)'
;MSTITTANIGTFENQPIRPFHLGNILMEVFGEKPIQSQPINPSSSKLSDFAKELPLRILVAEDCSIHQTIALRILRSLGYTADVV
;
A
#
# COMPACT_ATOMS: atom_id res chain seq x y z
N MET A 1 -9.08 -32.86 20.29
CA MET A 1 -7.61 -32.67 20.32
C MET A 1 -7.23 -31.85 19.10
N SER A 2 -7.49 -30.54 19.12
CA SER A 2 -7.17 -29.65 17.98
C SER A 2 -5.84 -28.96 18.25
N THR A 3 -4.86 -29.23 17.38
CA THR A 3 -3.52 -28.66 17.41
C THR A 3 -3.58 -27.21 16.92
N ILE A 4 -3.32 -26.26 17.81
CA ILE A 4 -3.16 -24.85 17.46
C ILE A 4 -1.83 -24.73 16.73
N THR A 5 -1.88 -24.37 15.44
CA THR A 5 -0.69 -24.10 14.63
C THR A 5 -0.13 -22.76 15.07
N THR A 6 0.98 -22.78 15.81
CA THR A 6 1.69 -21.57 16.23
C THR A 6 2.34 -20.91 15.01
N ALA A 7 1.76 -19.81 14.54
CA ALA A 7 2.40 -18.95 13.56
C ALA A 7 3.66 -18.33 14.19
N ASN A 8 4.81 -18.62 13.60
CA ASN A 8 6.10 -18.07 14.00
C ASN A 8 6.15 -16.57 13.66
N ILE A 9 5.76 -15.72 14.61
CA ILE A 9 5.92 -14.27 14.52
C ILE A 9 7.41 -13.93 14.69
N GLY A 10 8.12 -13.89 13.57
CA GLY A 10 9.49 -13.40 13.50
C GLY A 10 9.57 -11.97 14.04
N THR A 11 10.29 -11.82 15.16
CA THR A 11 10.93 -10.59 15.66
C THR A 11 10.33 -9.27 15.15
N PHE A 12 9.28 -8.81 15.82
CA PHE A 12 8.83 -7.42 15.71
C PHE A 12 9.94 -6.54 16.30
N GLU A 13 10.76 -5.92 15.46
CA GLU A 13 11.59 -4.80 15.89
C GLU A 13 10.65 -3.75 16.49
N ASN A 14 10.95 -3.37 17.73
CA ASN A 14 10.11 -2.59 18.62
C ASN A 14 10.05 -1.11 18.17
N GLN A 15 9.58 -0.86 16.94
CA GLN A 15 9.19 0.48 16.53
C GLN A 15 7.96 0.86 17.37
N PRO A 16 7.94 2.03 18.03
CA PRO A 16 6.79 2.44 18.81
C PRO A 16 5.58 2.53 17.89
N ILE A 17 4.66 1.58 18.06
CA ILE A 17 3.41 1.56 17.31
C ILE A 17 2.67 2.85 17.67
N ARG A 18 2.52 3.74 16.69
CA ARG A 18 1.80 5.00 16.90
C ARG A 18 0.36 4.67 17.33
N PRO A 19 -0.11 5.12 18.51
CA PRO A 19 -1.44 4.75 19.03
C PRO A 19 -2.59 5.06 18.05
N PHE A 20 -2.47 6.14 17.28
CA PHE A 20 -3.42 6.49 16.22
C PHE A 20 -3.49 5.44 15.10
N HIS A 21 -2.33 4.90 14.69
CA HIS A 21 -2.27 3.90 13.64
C HIS A 21 -2.89 2.57 14.11
N LEU A 22 -2.60 2.17 15.35
CA LEU A 22 -3.21 0.99 15.95
C LEU A 22 -4.74 1.14 16.09
N GLY A 23 -5.21 2.31 16.53
CA GLY A 23 -6.63 2.61 16.64
C GLY A 23 -7.36 2.50 15.30
N ASN A 24 -6.77 3.02 14.23
CA ASN A 24 -7.36 2.92 12.89
C ASN A 24 -7.44 1.47 12.39
N ILE A 25 -6.38 0.68 12.58
CA ILE A 25 -6.37 -0.74 12.18
C ILE A 25 -7.42 -1.53 12.97
N LEU A 26 -7.51 -1.31 14.28
CA LEU A 26 -8.53 -1.97 15.11
C LEU A 26 -9.94 -1.57 14.68
N MET A 27 -10.16 -0.29 14.36
CA MET A 27 -11.46 0.18 13.87
C MET A 27 -11.79 -0.36 12.48
N GLU A 28 -10.80 -0.60 11.62
CA GLU A 28 -11.00 -1.19 10.30
C GLU A 28 -11.32 -2.69 10.37
N VAL A 29 -10.62 -3.43 11.25
CA VAL A 29 -10.82 -4.88 11.42
C VAL A 29 -12.14 -5.20 12.14
N PHE A 30 -12.47 -4.43 13.17
CA PHE A 30 -13.65 -4.69 14.02
C PHE A 30 -14.86 -3.80 13.68
N GLY A 31 -14.66 -2.70 12.97
CA GLY A 31 -15.73 -1.85 12.46
C GLY A 31 -16.27 -2.40 11.16
N GLU A 32 -17.06 -3.46 11.24
CA GLU A 32 -17.76 -4.03 10.09
C GLU A 32 -18.49 -2.94 9.29
N LYS A 33 -17.98 -2.65 8.09
CA LYS A 33 -18.82 -2.17 6.98
C LYS A 33 -19.03 -3.36 6.07
N PRO A 34 -20.27 -3.73 5.73
CA PRO A 34 -20.50 -4.73 4.70
C PRO A 34 -19.92 -4.17 3.39
N ILE A 35 -18.73 -4.65 3.04
CA ILE A 35 -18.16 -4.42 1.73
C ILE A 35 -19.09 -5.18 0.79
N GLN A 36 -19.92 -4.46 0.04
CA GLN A 36 -20.55 -5.04 -1.14
C GLN A 36 -19.40 -5.43 -2.05
N SER A 37 -19.03 -6.70 -2.01
CA SER A 37 -18.10 -7.29 -2.97
C SER A 37 -18.79 -7.26 -4.32
N GLN A 38 -18.60 -6.16 -5.05
CA GLN A 38 -18.77 -6.22 -6.49
C GLN A 38 -17.84 -7.34 -6.98
N PRO A 39 -18.31 -8.22 -7.87
CA PRO A 39 -17.44 -9.22 -8.45
C PRO A 39 -16.30 -8.47 -9.14
N ILE A 40 -15.13 -8.52 -8.51
CA ILE A 40 -13.89 -8.05 -9.13
C ILE A 40 -13.70 -9.00 -10.29
N ASN A 41 -14.09 -8.56 -11.47
CA ASN A 41 -13.67 -9.23 -12.69
C ASN A 41 -12.15 -9.17 -12.64
N PRO A 42 -11.42 -10.29 -12.62
CA PRO A 42 -9.97 -10.26 -12.60
C PRO A 42 -9.49 -9.82 -13.98
N SER A 43 -9.68 -8.54 -14.28
CA SER A 43 -8.84 -7.85 -15.24
C SER A 43 -7.44 -8.04 -14.69
N SER A 44 -6.63 -8.81 -15.40
CA SER A 44 -5.20 -8.91 -15.16
C SER A 44 -4.53 -7.59 -15.54
N SER A 45 -5.03 -6.46 -15.04
CA SER A 45 -4.43 -5.14 -15.23
C SER A 45 -3.03 -5.24 -14.64
N LYS A 46 -2.01 -5.23 -15.50
CA LYS A 46 -0.64 -5.25 -15.03
C LYS A 46 -0.44 -3.96 -14.26
N LEU A 47 0.41 -3.99 -13.23
CA LEU A 47 0.72 -2.81 -12.44
C LEU A 47 1.14 -1.62 -13.33
N SER A 48 1.77 -1.90 -14.47
CA SER A 48 2.19 -0.91 -15.48
C SER A 48 1.05 -0.24 -16.27
N ASP A 49 -0.18 -0.75 -16.21
CA ASP A 49 -1.29 -0.25 -17.03
C ASP A 49 -2.00 0.96 -16.39
N PHE A 50 -1.73 1.25 -15.11
CA PHE A 50 -2.33 2.39 -14.40
C PHE A 50 -2.12 3.73 -15.12
N ALA A 51 -0.92 3.99 -15.64
CA ALA A 51 -0.66 5.24 -16.37
C ALA A 51 -1.38 5.33 -17.73
N LYS A 52 -1.80 4.20 -18.30
CA LYS A 52 -2.62 4.19 -19.53
C LYS A 52 -4.08 4.44 -19.20
N GLU A 53 -4.57 3.86 -18.12
CA GLU A 53 -5.95 4.01 -17.65
C GLU A 53 -6.20 5.41 -17.08
N LEU A 54 -5.22 5.98 -16.36
CA LEU A 54 -5.24 7.33 -15.82
C LEU A 54 -3.92 8.06 -16.15
N PRO A 55 -3.86 8.82 -17.25
CA PRO A 55 -2.63 9.53 -17.64
C PRO A 55 -2.42 10.80 -16.79
N LEU A 56 -1.82 10.65 -15.62
CA LEU A 56 -1.50 11.74 -14.70
C LEU A 56 -0.12 12.36 -14.99
N ARG A 57 -0.02 13.67 -14.78
CA ARG A 57 1.26 14.40 -14.71
C ARG A 57 1.62 14.57 -13.25
N ILE A 58 2.77 14.04 -12.84
CA ILE A 58 3.16 13.96 -11.43
C ILE A 58 4.43 14.76 -11.21
N LEU A 59 4.43 15.60 -10.18
CA LEU A 59 5.60 16.31 -9.69
C LEU A 59 5.92 15.81 -8.27
N VAL A 60 7.14 15.29 -8.08
CA VAL A 60 7.64 14.85 -6.79
C VAL A 60 8.45 15.97 -6.17
N ALA A 61 7.92 16.57 -5.11
CA ALA A 61 8.59 17.61 -4.32
C ALA A 61 9.06 17.00 -2.99
N GLU A 62 10.16 16.25 -3.04
CA GLU A 62 10.77 15.57 -1.88
C GLU A 62 12.12 16.23 -1.58
N ASP A 63 12.33 16.63 -0.33
CA ASP A 63 13.58 17.24 0.13
C ASP A 63 14.68 16.20 0.42
N CYS A 64 14.29 14.93 0.48
CA CYS A 64 15.17 13.82 0.77
C CYS A 64 15.37 12.93 -0.46
N SER A 65 16.60 12.86 -0.97
CA SER A 65 16.97 12.10 -2.17
C SER A 65 16.59 10.62 -2.12
N ILE A 66 16.61 9.99 -0.93
CA ILE A 66 16.19 8.59 -0.77
C ILE A 66 14.67 8.44 -0.94
N HIS A 67 13.87 9.32 -0.35
CA HIS A 67 12.40 9.27 -0.48
C HIS A 67 11.98 9.60 -1.90
N GLN A 68 12.61 10.61 -2.52
CA GLN A 68 12.42 10.93 -3.93
C GLN A 68 12.69 9.70 -4.82
N THR A 69 13.79 8.99 -4.59
CA THR A 69 14.14 7.78 -5.36
C THR A 69 13.12 6.67 -5.17
N ILE A 70 12.65 6.45 -3.94
CA ILE A 70 11.62 5.45 -3.63
C ILE A 70 10.32 5.81 -4.35
N ALA A 71 9.86 7.06 -4.24
CA ALA A 71 8.66 7.55 -4.91
C ALA A 71 8.73 7.33 -6.43
N LEU A 72 9.85 7.69 -7.05
CA LEU A 72 10.06 7.49 -8.49
C LEU A 72 10.03 6.00 -8.90
N ARG A 73 10.57 5.10 -8.08
CA ARG A 73 10.54 3.65 -8.37
C ARG A 73 9.13 3.08 -8.29
N ILE A 74 8.34 3.50 -7.31
CA ILE A 74 6.94 3.11 -7.17
C ILE A 74 6.12 3.65 -8.34
N LEU A 75 6.29 4.92 -8.69
CA LEU A 75 5.59 5.52 -9.83
C LEU A 75 5.93 4.80 -11.14
N ARG A 76 7.21 4.43 -11.34
CA ARG A 76 7.62 3.67 -12.53
C ARG A 76 7.04 2.26 -12.57
N SER A 77 6.91 1.55 -11.45
CA SER A 77 6.28 0.22 -11.43
C SER A 77 4.78 0.28 -11.77
N LEU A 78 4.16 1.42 -11.50
CA LEU A 78 2.78 1.77 -11.90
C LEU A 78 2.67 2.27 -13.35
N GLY A 79 3.79 2.39 -14.07
CA GLY A 79 3.84 2.89 -15.45
C GLY A 79 3.90 4.41 -15.59
N TYR A 80 3.96 5.16 -14.48
CA TYR A 80 4.03 6.62 -14.50
C TYR A 80 5.45 7.15 -14.67
N THR A 81 5.51 8.32 -15.27
CA THR A 81 6.68 9.21 -15.26
C THR A 81 6.38 10.40 -14.35
N ALA A 82 7.41 10.90 -13.66
CA ALA A 82 7.26 12.07 -12.81
C ALA A 82 8.46 12.99 -12.94
N ASP A 83 8.18 14.29 -12.90
CA ASP A 83 9.17 15.35 -12.77
C ASP A 83 9.52 15.53 -11.28
N VAL A 84 10.68 16.10 -11.00
CA VAL A 84 11.18 16.30 -9.63
C VAL A 84 11.57 17.76 -9.43
N VAL A 85 11.31 18.30 -8.23
CA VAL A 85 11.68 19.66 -7.82
C VAL A 85 12.29 19.67 -6.43
#